data_AF-A0A4Q3NC35-F1
#
_entry.id   AF-A0A4Q3NC35-F1
#
_cell.length_a   1.000
_cell.length_b   1.000
_cell.length_c   1.000
_cell.angle_alpha   90.00
_cell.angle_beta   90.00
_cell.angle_gamma   90.00
#
_symmetry.space_group_name_H-M   'P 1'
#
loop_
_entity.id
_entity.type
_entity.pdbx_description
1 polymer ?
#
loop_
_entity_poly.entity_id
_entity_poly.type
_entity_poly.pdbx_seq_one_letter_code
_entity_poly.pdbx_strand_id
1 'polypeptide(L)'
;MSLYKFDLYRGLKERQADILQEAEAIGRSLGLADALRGKVGVSASNSSAPGPLRRAVVEALVRGSADYLPLVQVGDEVRRVVKSVLGDDYDAAVVNGAEAGLATSYAALLAPSQFGPGESARARVVVPYERHIEHHASYGRTVPGVYKDLFADRGATAGELGLLGRRLPNVDVALVRLAGARYPVHGIKSYPVPLLLNVDAQASAAALARTADQDAAQFAGFVALGYDTPGFGHSQK
;
A
#
# COMPACT_ATOMS: atom_id res chain seq x y z
N MET A 1 -30.11 -12.68 -14.78
CA MET A 1 -29.12 -11.86 -14.05
C MET A 1 -29.48 -11.97 -12.58
N SER A 2 -28.61 -12.48 -11.71
CA SER A 2 -28.99 -12.63 -10.29
C SER A 2 -29.17 -11.24 -9.68
N LEU A 3 -30.30 -11.00 -9.01
CA LEU A 3 -30.62 -9.69 -8.42
C LEU A 3 -29.65 -9.34 -7.28
N TYR A 4 -29.06 -10.33 -6.63
CA TYR A 4 -28.23 -10.13 -5.45
C TYR A 4 -26.81 -10.67 -5.64
N LYS A 5 -25.84 -10.03 -4.97
CA LYS A 5 -24.43 -10.41 -5.00
C LYS A 5 -24.18 -11.79 -4.37
N PHE A 6 -24.97 -12.19 -3.37
CA PHE A 6 -24.80 -13.50 -2.74
C PHE A 6 -25.16 -14.65 -3.69
N ASP A 7 -26.13 -14.45 -4.59
CA ASP A 7 -26.47 -15.43 -5.63
C ASP A 7 -25.34 -15.59 -6.65
N LEU A 8 -24.64 -14.51 -6.99
CA LEU A 8 -23.44 -14.58 -7.81
C LEU A 8 -22.37 -15.44 -7.15
N TYR A 9 -22.08 -15.23 -5.85
CA TYR A 9 -21.10 -16.05 -5.13
C TYR A 9 -21.52 -17.51 -5.03
N ARG A 10 -22.81 -17.79 -4.85
CA ARG A 10 -23.35 -19.15 -4.88
C ARG A 10 -23.10 -19.79 -6.25
N GLY A 11 -23.44 -19.12 -7.33
CA GLY A 11 -23.21 -19.62 -8.69
C GLY A 11 -21.72 -19.83 -9.01
N LEU A 12 -20.83 -18.96 -8.49
CA LEU A 12 -19.37 -19.17 -8.58
C LEU A 12 -18.92 -20.41 -7.81
N LYS A 13 -19.51 -20.67 -6.63
CA LYS A 13 -19.19 -21.83 -5.81
C LYS A 13 -19.69 -23.13 -6.45
N GLU A 14 -20.90 -23.13 -7.00
CA GLU A 14 -21.49 -24.28 -7.70
C GLU A 14 -20.68 -24.66 -8.96
N ARG A 15 -20.19 -23.67 -9.70
CA ARG A 15 -19.36 -23.87 -10.91
C ARG A 15 -17.85 -23.88 -10.64
N GLN A 16 -17.43 -24.04 -9.39
CA GLN A 16 -16.01 -23.97 -9.03
C GLN A 16 -15.17 -24.99 -9.82
N ALA A 17 -15.68 -26.22 -10.00
CA ALA A 17 -14.97 -27.25 -10.74
C ALA A 17 -14.76 -26.88 -12.21
N ASP A 18 -15.82 -26.43 -12.89
CA ASP A 18 -15.79 -26.01 -14.29
C ASP A 18 -14.82 -24.84 -14.49
N ILE A 19 -14.87 -23.83 -13.62
CA ILE A 19 -13.98 -22.67 -13.66
C ILE A 19 -12.52 -23.09 -13.53
N LEU A 20 -12.21 -23.99 -12.60
CA LEU A 20 -10.84 -24.47 -12.39
C LEU A 20 -10.36 -25.32 -13.57
N GLN A 21 -11.22 -26.14 -14.16
CA GLN A 21 -10.90 -26.94 -15.34
C GLN A 21 -10.64 -26.05 -16.58
N GLU A 22 -11.48 -25.04 -16.79
CA GLU A 22 -11.28 -24.05 -17.85
C GLU A 22 -9.97 -23.28 -17.65
N ALA A 23 -9.70 -22.81 -16.44
CA ALA A 23 -8.45 -22.11 -16.11
C ALA A 23 -7.22 -23.00 -16.35
N GLU A 24 -7.30 -24.30 -16.04
CA GLU A 24 -6.21 -25.24 -16.32
C GLU A 24 -6.01 -25.45 -17.83
N ALA A 25 -7.10 -25.59 -18.59
CA ALA A 25 -7.03 -25.73 -20.05
C ALA A 25 -6.40 -24.51 -20.71
N ILE A 26 -6.81 -23.29 -20.31
CA ILE A 26 -6.18 -22.04 -20.74
C ILE A 26 -4.72 -22.00 -20.31
N GLY A 27 -4.41 -22.36 -19.07
CA GLY A 27 -3.04 -22.41 -18.56
C GLY A 27 -2.12 -23.32 -19.40
N ARG A 28 -2.67 -24.42 -19.94
CA ARG A 28 -1.96 -25.31 -20.87
C ARG A 28 -1.74 -24.70 -22.25
N SER A 29 -2.61 -23.81 -22.71
CA SER A 29 -2.46 -23.15 -24.01
C SER A 29 -1.51 -21.94 -24.00
N LEU A 30 -1.07 -21.45 -22.83
CA LEU A 30 -0.18 -20.29 -22.71
C LEU A 30 1.27 -20.52 -23.20
N GLY A 31 1.62 -21.72 -23.67
CA GLY A 31 2.95 -22.02 -24.20
C GLY A 31 4.08 -21.97 -23.15
N LEU A 32 3.73 -22.02 -21.87
CA LEU A 32 4.71 -22.04 -20.78
C LEU A 32 5.49 -23.36 -20.79
N ALA A 33 6.81 -23.27 -20.61
CA ALA A 33 7.65 -24.44 -20.39
C ALA A 33 7.14 -25.24 -19.17
N ASP A 34 7.13 -26.57 -19.25
CA ASP A 34 6.59 -27.43 -18.18
C ASP A 34 7.24 -27.17 -16.82
N ALA A 35 8.53 -26.82 -16.81
CA ALA A 35 9.28 -26.48 -15.59
C ALA A 35 8.74 -25.26 -14.84
N LEU A 36 8.02 -24.36 -15.53
CA LEU A 36 7.43 -23.13 -14.98
C LEU A 36 5.95 -23.28 -14.60
N ARG A 37 5.28 -24.39 -14.97
CA ARG A 37 3.89 -24.64 -14.60
C ARG A 37 3.72 -24.61 -13.08
N GLY A 38 2.74 -23.85 -12.60
CA GLY A 38 2.49 -23.66 -11.17
C GLY A 38 3.54 -22.81 -10.42
N LYS A 39 4.56 -22.28 -11.11
CA LYS A 39 5.64 -21.46 -10.51
C LYS A 39 5.64 -20.01 -10.98
N VAL A 40 4.71 -19.63 -11.86
CA VAL A 40 4.54 -18.26 -12.31
C VAL A 40 3.61 -17.52 -11.35
N GLY A 41 4.16 -16.54 -10.65
CA GLY A 41 3.38 -15.59 -9.84
C GLY A 41 2.86 -14.44 -10.71
N VAL A 42 1.61 -14.05 -10.49
CA VAL A 42 0.97 -12.90 -11.17
C VAL A 42 0.80 -11.68 -10.26
N SER A 43 1.23 -11.78 -9.00
CA SER A 43 1.09 -10.69 -8.02
C SER A 43 2.35 -9.82 -8.00
N ALA A 44 2.16 -8.52 -8.21
CA ALA A 44 3.25 -7.54 -8.21
C ALA A 44 3.48 -6.85 -6.84
N SER A 45 2.56 -6.94 -5.88
CA SER A 45 2.69 -6.21 -4.61
C SER A 45 2.65 -7.08 -3.35
N ASN A 46 1.83 -8.13 -3.33
CA ASN A 46 1.71 -9.07 -2.20
C ASN A 46 1.79 -10.50 -2.73
N SER A 47 2.94 -10.87 -3.30
CA SER A 47 3.14 -12.24 -3.79
C SER A 47 3.40 -13.16 -2.61
N SER A 48 2.56 -14.17 -2.42
CA SER A 48 2.85 -15.30 -1.54
C SER A 48 3.97 -16.21 -2.08
N ALA A 49 4.45 -15.93 -3.30
CA ALA A 49 5.54 -16.64 -3.97
C ALA A 49 6.43 -15.62 -4.72
N PRO A 50 7.28 -14.85 -4.01
CA PRO A 50 8.21 -13.93 -4.65
C PRO A 50 9.20 -14.70 -5.53
N GLY A 51 9.66 -14.05 -6.61
CA GLY A 51 10.71 -14.61 -7.45
C GLY A 51 12.01 -14.84 -6.65
N PRO A 52 12.80 -15.87 -6.96
CA PRO A 52 14.05 -16.12 -6.27
C PRO A 52 15.02 -14.95 -6.50
N LEU A 53 15.81 -14.63 -5.47
CA LEU A 53 16.90 -13.66 -5.62
C LEU A 53 17.91 -14.15 -6.66
N ARG A 54 18.48 -13.21 -7.41
CA ARG A 54 19.57 -13.51 -8.36
C ARG A 54 20.76 -14.08 -7.59
N ARG A 55 21.46 -15.06 -8.18
CA ARG A 55 22.61 -15.72 -7.57
C ARG A 55 23.65 -14.74 -7.01
N ALA A 56 24.00 -13.69 -7.76
CA ALA A 56 24.94 -12.67 -7.33
C ALA A 56 24.50 -11.94 -6.04
N VAL A 57 23.19 -11.71 -5.85
CA VAL A 57 22.66 -11.10 -4.64
C VAL A 57 22.78 -12.06 -3.46
N VAL A 58 22.45 -13.34 -3.65
CA VAL A 58 22.59 -14.37 -2.62
C VAL A 58 24.05 -14.51 -2.17
N GLU A 59 24.98 -14.59 -3.13
CA GLU A 59 26.41 -14.69 -2.84
C GLU A 59 26.95 -13.43 -2.13
N ALA A 60 26.45 -12.23 -2.47
CA ALA A 60 26.80 -11.00 -1.78
C ALA A 60 26.26 -10.98 -0.34
N LEU A 61 25.02 -11.42 -0.11
CA LEU A 61 24.42 -11.50 1.22
C LEU A 61 25.20 -12.46 2.13
N VAL A 62 25.52 -13.66 1.63
CA VAL A 62 26.28 -14.66 2.40
C VAL A 62 27.66 -14.12 2.78
N ARG A 63 28.39 -13.54 1.83
CA ARG A 63 29.70 -12.95 2.08
C ARG A 63 29.64 -11.79 3.07
N GLY A 64 28.75 -10.83 2.83
CA GLY A 64 28.58 -9.66 3.70
C GLY A 64 28.08 -10.00 5.10
N SER A 65 27.43 -11.15 5.29
CA SER A 65 27.01 -11.62 6.62
C SER A 65 28.15 -12.21 7.46
N ALA A 66 29.28 -12.57 6.85
CA ALA A 66 30.43 -13.15 7.51
C ALA A 66 31.53 -12.11 7.85
N ASP A 67 31.44 -10.92 7.27
CA ASP A 67 32.45 -9.87 7.40
C ASP A 67 31.96 -8.70 8.26
N TYR A 68 32.88 -8.02 8.94
CA TYR A 68 32.59 -6.74 9.59
C TYR A 68 32.66 -5.62 8.55
N LEU A 69 31.57 -4.86 8.43
CA LEU A 69 31.51 -3.69 7.55
C LEU A 69 30.93 -2.49 8.33
N PRO A 70 31.66 -1.36 8.42
CA PRO A 70 31.13 -0.16 9.04
C PRO A 70 29.84 0.32 8.36
N LEU A 71 28.79 0.56 9.15
CA LEU A 71 27.48 0.95 8.64
C LEU A 71 27.51 2.24 7.79
N VAL A 72 28.42 3.17 8.12
CA VAL A 72 28.60 4.40 7.35
C VAL A 72 29.03 4.12 5.91
N GLN A 73 29.87 3.10 5.70
CA GLN A 73 30.32 2.73 4.36
C GLN A 73 29.17 2.13 3.55
N VAL A 74 28.35 1.28 4.17
CA VAL A 74 27.13 0.73 3.52
C VAL A 74 26.18 1.85 3.15
N GLY A 75 25.96 2.80 4.06
CA GLY A 75 25.12 3.97 3.82
C GLY A 75 25.62 4.77 2.62
N ASP A 76 26.90 5.15 2.61
CA ASP A 76 27.49 5.94 1.53
C ASP A 76 27.45 5.22 0.18
N GLU A 77 27.73 3.91 0.13
CA GLU A 77 27.63 3.13 -1.11
C GLU A 77 26.20 3.11 -1.65
N VAL A 78 25.21 2.88 -0.80
CA VAL A 78 23.79 2.92 -1.19
C VAL A 78 23.40 4.29 -1.72
N ARG A 79 23.84 5.37 -1.04
CA ARG A 79 23.59 6.76 -1.49
C ARG A 79 24.23 7.03 -2.84
N ARG A 80 25.48 6.59 -3.08
CA ARG A 80 26.15 6.70 -4.38
C ARG A 80 25.39 5.97 -5.49
N VAL A 81 24.90 4.76 -5.23
CA VAL A 81 24.10 4.00 -6.20
C VAL A 81 22.84 4.79 -6.57
N VAL A 82 22.08 5.26 -5.58
CA VAL A 82 20.84 6.02 -5.82
C VAL A 82 21.14 7.31 -6.60
N LYS A 83 22.13 8.08 -6.16
CA LYS A 83 22.57 9.31 -6.82
C LYS A 83 23.06 9.09 -8.24
N SER A 84 23.73 7.96 -8.51
CA SER A 84 24.21 7.62 -9.87
C SER A 84 23.08 7.37 -10.88
N VAL A 85 21.90 6.97 -10.39
CA VAL A 85 20.73 6.65 -11.22
C VAL A 85 19.75 7.81 -11.30
N LEU A 86 19.51 8.50 -10.18
CA LEU A 86 18.48 9.54 -10.06
C LEU A 86 19.05 10.97 -10.11
N GLY A 87 20.35 11.16 -9.89
CA GLY A 87 21.01 12.46 -9.81
C GLY A 87 21.43 12.84 -8.39
N ASP A 88 22.29 13.84 -8.27
CA ASP A 88 22.88 14.22 -6.98
C ASP A 88 21.89 14.87 -6.00
N ASP A 89 20.77 15.41 -6.49
CA ASP A 89 19.73 15.94 -5.61
C ASP A 89 18.96 14.85 -4.84
N TYR A 90 19.15 13.58 -5.19
CA TYR A 90 18.53 12.44 -4.53
C TYR A 90 19.40 11.87 -3.40
N ASP A 91 18.75 11.18 -2.47
CA ASP A 91 19.42 10.51 -1.36
C ASP A 91 18.77 9.18 -1.00
N ALA A 92 19.42 8.40 -0.14
CA ALA A 92 18.95 7.09 0.28
C ALA A 92 19.05 6.91 1.81
N ALA A 93 18.00 6.38 2.40
CA ALA A 93 18.01 5.87 3.77
C ALA A 93 17.94 4.34 3.74
N VAL A 94 18.88 3.68 4.41
CA VAL A 94 18.90 2.21 4.50
C VAL A 94 17.86 1.79 5.54
N VAL A 95 16.82 1.10 5.08
CA VAL A 95 15.73 0.57 5.91
C VAL A 95 15.57 -0.93 5.68
N ASN A 96 15.08 -1.65 6.68
CA ASN A 96 14.91 -3.10 6.66
C ASN A 96 13.65 -3.59 5.93
N GLY A 97 12.82 -2.68 5.39
CA GLY A 97 11.62 -3.01 4.63
C GLY A 97 10.83 -1.77 4.23
N ALA A 98 9.85 -1.95 3.33
CA ALA A 98 8.98 -0.87 2.87
C ALA A 98 8.13 -0.29 4.02
N GLU A 99 7.63 -1.15 4.92
CA GLU A 99 6.87 -0.73 6.09
C GLU A 99 7.70 0.08 7.08
N ALA A 100 9.00 -0.22 7.21
CA ALA A 100 9.90 0.57 8.03
C ALA A 100 10.19 1.92 7.39
N GLY A 101 10.42 1.95 6.07
CA GLY A 101 10.55 3.20 5.32
C GLY A 101 9.34 4.11 5.48
N LEU A 102 8.13 3.55 5.37
CA LEU A 102 6.88 4.28 5.61
C LEU A 102 6.76 4.74 7.07
N ALA A 103 7.01 3.86 8.04
CA ALA A 103 6.96 4.20 9.46
C ALA A 103 7.91 5.37 9.80
N THR A 104 9.15 5.30 9.32
CA THR A 104 10.15 6.35 9.48
C THR A 104 9.73 7.64 8.79
N SER A 105 9.18 7.56 7.58
CA SER A 105 8.69 8.74 6.84
C SER A 105 7.54 9.42 7.57
N TYR A 106 6.58 8.65 8.09
CA TYR A 106 5.51 9.19 8.92
C TYR A 106 6.05 9.84 10.19
N ALA A 107 6.97 9.17 10.89
CA ALA A 107 7.53 9.69 12.14
C ALA A 107 8.38 10.96 11.93
N ALA A 108 9.10 11.05 10.82
CA ALA A 108 10.02 12.17 10.55
C ALA A 108 9.35 13.36 9.85
N LEU A 109 8.39 13.11 8.96
CA LEU A 109 7.84 14.15 8.07
C LEU A 109 6.43 14.59 8.45
N LEU A 110 5.63 13.71 9.07
CA LEU A 110 4.19 13.95 9.25
C LEU A 110 3.81 14.04 10.73
N ALA A 111 4.44 13.23 11.57
CA ALA A 111 4.16 13.23 12.99
C ALA A 111 4.71 14.50 13.66
N PRO A 112 3.99 15.04 14.64
CA PRO A 112 4.50 16.16 15.43
C PRO A 112 5.67 15.68 16.30
N SER A 113 6.51 16.63 16.70
CA SER A 113 7.60 16.35 17.65
C SER A 113 7.06 15.67 18.90
N GLN A 114 7.70 14.54 19.26
CA GLN A 114 7.40 13.81 20.50
C GLN A 114 8.23 14.31 21.68
N PHE A 115 9.15 15.25 21.45
CA PHE A 115 10.03 15.79 22.48
C PHE A 115 9.50 17.09 23.06
N GLY A 116 9.60 17.23 24.39
CA GLY A 116 9.23 18.42 25.14
C GLY A 116 8.23 18.11 26.27
N PRO A 117 8.04 19.03 27.23
CA PRO A 117 7.01 18.91 28.25
C PRO A 117 5.61 19.15 27.64
N GLY A 118 4.60 18.40 28.12
CA GLY A 118 3.19 18.57 27.73
C GLY A 118 2.67 17.49 26.78
N GLU A 119 1.42 17.65 26.33
CA GLU A 119 0.85 16.81 25.28
C GLU A 119 1.36 17.25 23.92
N SER A 120 1.86 16.31 23.11
CA SER A 120 2.25 16.64 21.74
C SER A 120 1.04 17.13 20.95
N ALA A 121 1.28 18.06 20.03
CA ALA A 121 0.29 18.48 19.05
C ALA A 121 -0.24 17.27 18.25
N ARG A 122 -1.35 17.47 17.52
CA ARG A 122 -1.87 16.47 16.59
C ARG A 122 -1.60 16.90 15.16
N ALA A 123 -1.26 15.91 14.33
CA ALA A 123 -1.08 16.05 12.90
C ALA A 123 -2.21 15.34 12.15
N ARG A 124 -2.67 15.94 11.06
CA ARG A 124 -3.67 15.39 10.14
C ARG A 124 -3.03 15.19 8.78
N VAL A 125 -3.04 13.94 8.34
CA VAL A 125 -2.59 13.52 7.03
C VAL A 125 -3.80 13.23 6.17
N VAL A 126 -3.85 13.80 4.98
CA VAL A 126 -4.94 13.58 4.03
C VAL A 126 -4.54 12.47 3.06
N VAL A 127 -5.41 11.48 2.91
CA VAL A 127 -5.13 10.27 2.12
C VAL A 127 -6.31 9.98 1.19
N PRO A 128 -6.09 9.84 -0.13
CA PRO A 128 -7.14 9.39 -1.03
C PRO A 128 -7.55 7.96 -0.71
N TYR A 129 -8.86 7.67 -0.70
CA TYR A 129 -9.37 6.33 -0.51
C TYR A 129 -9.18 5.52 -1.79
N GLU A 130 -8.00 4.91 -1.92
CA GLU A 130 -7.56 4.21 -3.12
C GLU A 130 -7.28 2.72 -2.89
N ARG A 131 -6.78 2.03 -3.92
CA ARG A 131 -6.45 0.60 -3.86
C ARG A 131 -5.19 0.40 -3.02
N HIS A 132 -5.07 -0.70 -2.28
CA HIS A 132 -3.89 -0.99 -1.43
C HIS A 132 -3.59 0.08 -0.36
N ILE A 133 -4.62 0.86 0.00
CA ILE A 133 -4.56 1.94 0.97
C ILE A 133 -4.09 1.50 2.36
N GLU A 134 -4.24 0.22 2.70
CA GLU A 134 -3.78 -0.35 3.96
C GLU A 134 -2.28 -0.12 4.19
N HIS A 135 -1.48 0.03 3.13
CA HIS A 135 -0.04 0.21 3.28
C HIS A 135 0.32 1.58 3.84
N HIS A 136 -0.43 2.65 3.56
CA HIS A 136 -0.07 4.01 3.98
C HIS A 136 -1.10 4.63 4.92
N ALA A 137 -2.40 4.28 4.83
CA ALA A 137 -3.40 4.81 5.76
C ALA A 137 -3.33 4.20 7.17
N SER A 138 -2.55 3.14 7.40
CA SER A 138 -2.50 2.42 8.68
C SER A 138 -1.60 3.04 9.76
N TYR A 139 -0.96 4.19 9.49
CA TYR A 139 0.03 4.80 10.42
C TYR A 139 -0.56 5.83 11.38
N GLY A 140 -1.86 6.14 11.28
CA GLY A 140 -2.54 7.07 12.18
C GLY A 140 -3.99 6.64 12.46
N ARG A 141 -4.69 7.38 13.30
CA ARG A 141 -6.10 7.13 13.60
C ARG A 141 -6.95 7.56 12.41
N THR A 142 -7.74 6.64 11.86
CA THR A 142 -8.63 6.97 10.74
C THR A 142 -9.75 7.93 11.15
N VAL A 143 -9.96 8.95 10.33
CA VAL A 143 -11.04 9.93 10.44
C VAL A 143 -11.72 10.05 9.08
N PRO A 144 -13.06 9.97 8.99
CA PRO A 144 -14.02 9.71 10.08
C PRO A 144 -13.93 8.30 10.67
N GLY A 145 -14.37 8.13 11.92
CA GLY A 145 -14.27 6.88 12.67
C GLY A 145 -15.10 5.70 12.10
N VAL A 146 -15.95 5.94 11.11
CA VAL A 146 -16.65 4.88 10.36
C VAL A 146 -15.69 3.99 9.56
N TYR A 147 -14.49 4.48 9.28
CA TYR A 147 -13.43 3.75 8.59
C TYR A 147 -12.46 3.05 9.55
N LYS A 148 -12.77 3.01 10.86
CA LYS A 148 -12.05 2.14 11.79
C LYS A 148 -12.16 0.69 11.31
N ASP A 149 -11.06 -0.06 11.46
CA ASP A 149 -10.98 -1.49 11.15
C ASP A 149 -11.27 -1.87 9.68
N LEU A 150 -11.29 -0.90 8.76
CA LEU A 150 -11.45 -1.11 7.33
C LEU A 150 -10.43 -2.10 6.73
N PHE A 151 -9.28 -2.27 7.39
CA PHE A 151 -8.16 -3.12 6.97
C PHE A 151 -7.80 -4.21 8.00
N ALA A 152 -8.69 -4.50 8.94
CA ALA A 152 -8.40 -5.39 10.08
C ALA A 152 -7.92 -6.79 9.68
N ASP A 153 -8.37 -7.28 8.53
CA ASP A 153 -8.01 -8.59 7.99
C ASP A 153 -6.82 -8.58 7.01
N ARG A 154 -6.25 -7.41 6.72
CA ARG A 154 -5.09 -7.25 5.81
C ARG A 154 -3.76 -7.19 6.55
N GLY A 155 -3.75 -7.47 7.86
CA GLY A 155 -2.54 -7.44 8.70
C GLY A 155 -1.93 -6.05 8.89
N ALA A 156 -2.64 -5.01 8.46
CA ALA A 156 -2.21 -3.63 8.43
C ALA A 156 -3.34 -2.75 8.97
N THR A 157 -3.49 -2.67 10.29
CA THR A 157 -4.59 -1.93 10.91
C THR A 157 -4.08 -0.91 11.92
N ALA A 158 -4.38 0.36 11.67
CA ALA A 158 -4.66 1.30 12.74
C ALA A 158 -6.16 1.23 13.04
N GLY A 159 -6.52 0.81 14.24
CA GLY A 159 -7.90 0.55 14.65
C GLY A 159 -7.96 -0.07 16.05
N GLU A 160 -9.16 -0.24 16.59
CA GLU A 160 -9.35 -0.78 17.94
C GLU A 160 -9.13 -2.30 18.00
N LEU A 161 -9.26 -2.99 16.86
CA LEU A 161 -9.07 -4.44 16.72
C LEU A 161 -7.75 -4.82 16.01
N GLY A 162 -6.85 -3.86 15.82
CA GLY A 162 -5.61 -3.99 15.05
C GLY A 162 -4.34 -4.30 15.84
N LEU A 163 -3.26 -4.64 15.13
CA LEU A 163 -1.90 -4.66 15.66
C LEU A 163 -1.48 -3.22 16.01
N LEU A 164 -1.62 -2.84 17.29
CA LEU A 164 -1.33 -1.50 17.83
C LEU A 164 0.09 -0.97 17.54
N GLY A 165 1.02 -1.81 17.09
CA GLY A 165 2.43 -1.46 16.90
C GLY A 165 2.75 -0.56 15.70
N ARG A 166 1.85 -0.39 14.72
CA ARG A 166 2.12 0.47 13.53
C ARG A 166 1.63 1.91 13.66
N ARG A 167 0.69 2.18 14.57
CA ARG A 167 0.00 3.48 14.65
C ARG A 167 0.82 4.48 15.45
N LEU A 168 0.99 5.70 14.91
CA LEU A 168 1.47 6.84 15.65
C LEU A 168 0.34 7.48 16.47
N PRO A 169 0.55 7.80 17.76
CA PRO A 169 -0.52 8.21 18.67
C PRO A 169 -1.19 9.52 18.27
N ASN A 170 -0.39 10.46 17.75
CA ASN A 170 -0.79 11.85 17.49
C ASN A 170 -0.99 12.16 16.00
N VAL A 171 -1.10 11.13 15.16
CA VAL A 171 -1.39 11.26 13.72
C VAL A 171 -2.82 10.80 13.45
N ASP A 172 -3.58 11.64 12.77
CA ASP A 172 -4.89 11.35 12.22
C ASP A 172 -4.80 11.20 10.70
N VAL A 173 -5.53 10.23 10.16
CA VAL A 173 -5.58 9.94 8.72
C VAL A 173 -6.97 10.26 8.21
N ALA A 174 -7.10 11.36 7.46
CA ALA A 174 -8.34 11.80 6.83
C ALA A 174 -8.50 11.12 5.47
N LEU A 175 -9.44 10.17 5.38
CA LEU A 175 -9.70 9.43 4.13
C LEU A 175 -10.66 10.19 3.22
N VAL A 176 -10.24 10.42 1.97
CA VAL A 176 -11.00 11.19 0.98
C VAL A 176 -11.37 10.29 -0.20
N ARG A 177 -12.68 10.09 -0.44
CA ARG A 177 -13.14 9.37 -1.63
C ARG A 177 -12.82 10.16 -2.89
N LEU A 178 -12.26 9.48 -3.89
CA LEU A 178 -11.95 10.07 -5.20
C LEU A 178 -13.23 10.26 -6.01
N ALA A 179 -13.33 11.40 -6.71
CA ALA A 179 -14.45 11.71 -7.58
C ALA A 179 -14.50 10.73 -8.75
N GLY A 180 -15.70 10.28 -9.14
CA GLY A 180 -15.90 9.30 -10.21
C GLY A 180 -15.54 7.84 -9.87
N ALA A 181 -14.80 7.60 -8.78
CA ALA A 181 -14.58 6.26 -8.25
C ALA A 181 -15.85 5.65 -7.64
N ARG A 182 -15.93 4.32 -7.66
CA ARG A 182 -17.00 3.56 -6.99
C ARG A 182 -16.42 2.77 -5.83
N TYR A 183 -17.19 2.66 -4.75
CA TYR A 183 -16.79 1.94 -3.54
C TYR A 183 -17.87 0.91 -3.16
N PRO A 184 -18.24 -0.02 -4.07
CA PRO A 184 -19.22 -1.03 -3.74
C PRO A 184 -18.67 -1.96 -2.65
N VAL A 185 -19.55 -2.39 -1.76
CA VAL A 185 -19.27 -3.57 -0.95
C VAL A 185 -19.30 -4.79 -1.86
N HIS A 186 -18.17 -5.47 -2.04
CA HIS A 186 -18.07 -6.65 -2.89
C HIS A 186 -17.24 -7.71 -2.17
N GLY A 187 -17.81 -8.90 -2.02
CA GLY A 187 -17.14 -10.06 -1.45
C GLY A 187 -18.02 -10.83 -0.48
N ILE A 188 -17.44 -11.89 0.08
CA ILE A 188 -17.96 -12.61 1.25
C ILE A 188 -17.90 -11.71 2.50
N LYS A 189 -17.04 -10.69 2.50
CA LYS A 189 -16.88 -9.69 3.56
C LYS A 189 -17.49 -8.35 3.14
N SER A 190 -18.06 -7.64 4.10
CA SER A 190 -18.76 -6.37 3.89
C SER A 190 -17.84 -5.15 3.77
N TYR A 191 -16.64 -5.30 3.18
CA TYR A 191 -15.71 -4.18 3.00
C TYR A 191 -15.93 -3.47 1.65
N PRO A 192 -15.85 -2.13 1.61
CA PRO A 192 -15.84 -1.39 0.35
C PRO A 192 -14.60 -1.73 -0.49
N VAL A 193 -14.83 -1.99 -1.77
CA VAL A 193 -13.78 -2.25 -2.75
C VAL A 193 -13.61 -1.01 -3.62
N PRO A 194 -12.48 -0.30 -3.58
CA PRO A 194 -12.25 0.88 -4.42
C PRO A 194 -12.10 0.45 -5.88
N LEU A 195 -13.01 0.93 -6.73
CA LEU A 195 -12.97 0.78 -8.19
C LEU A 195 -12.65 2.14 -8.81
N LEU A 196 -11.42 2.28 -9.30
CA LEU A 196 -10.80 3.58 -9.61
C LEU A 196 -10.67 3.89 -11.11
N LEU A 197 -11.33 3.11 -11.97
CA LEU A 197 -11.21 3.26 -13.44
C LEU A 197 -11.72 4.60 -13.97
N ASN A 198 -12.66 5.23 -13.27
CA ASN A 198 -13.35 6.44 -13.72
C ASN A 198 -13.04 7.64 -12.82
N VAL A 199 -11.85 7.66 -12.19
CA VAL A 199 -11.46 8.79 -11.34
C VAL A 199 -11.37 10.07 -12.16
N ASP A 200 -11.96 11.14 -11.64
CA ASP A 200 -11.77 12.51 -12.10
C ASP A 200 -10.68 13.16 -11.23
N ALA A 201 -9.50 13.36 -11.82
CA ALA A 201 -8.33 13.88 -11.09
C ALA A 201 -8.56 15.30 -10.55
N GLN A 202 -9.14 16.20 -11.34
CA GLN A 202 -9.32 17.60 -10.95
C GLN A 202 -10.35 17.74 -9.83
N ALA A 203 -11.48 17.05 -9.94
CA ALA A 203 -12.50 17.05 -8.88
C ALA A 203 -11.99 16.37 -7.60
N SER A 204 -11.16 15.33 -7.72
CA SER A 204 -10.53 14.66 -6.59
C SER A 204 -9.50 15.55 -5.89
N ALA A 205 -8.65 16.24 -6.65
CA ALA A 205 -7.68 17.20 -6.11
C ALA A 205 -8.39 18.31 -5.34
N ALA A 206 -9.50 18.84 -5.87
CA ALA A 206 -10.32 19.82 -5.17
C ALA A 206 -10.93 19.26 -3.87
N ALA A 207 -11.32 17.99 -3.84
CA ALA A 207 -11.81 17.34 -2.61
C ALA A 207 -10.71 17.18 -1.56
N LEU A 208 -9.52 16.74 -1.97
CA LEU A 208 -8.35 16.61 -1.10
C LEU A 208 -7.94 17.96 -0.51
N ALA A 209 -7.89 19.02 -1.33
CA ALA A 209 -7.58 20.38 -0.88
C ALA A 209 -8.60 20.87 0.15
N ARG A 210 -9.91 20.71 -0.11
CA ARG A 210 -10.95 21.07 0.85
C ARG A 210 -10.80 20.35 2.19
N THR A 211 -10.42 19.07 2.19
CA THR A 211 -10.18 18.33 3.43
C THR A 211 -8.93 18.81 4.17
N ALA A 212 -7.88 19.23 3.45
CA ALA A 212 -6.72 19.86 4.07
C ALA A 212 -7.09 21.20 4.71
N ASP A 213 -7.91 22.02 4.04
CA ASP A 213 -8.33 23.34 4.52
C ASP A 213 -9.23 23.28 5.76
N GLN A 214 -10.04 22.21 5.92
CA GLN A 214 -10.94 22.04 7.07
C GLN A 214 -10.21 22.05 8.42
N ASP A 215 -8.95 21.62 8.46
CA ASP A 215 -8.14 21.57 9.67
C ASP A 215 -6.71 22.05 9.38
N ALA A 216 -6.58 23.17 8.65
CA ALA A 216 -5.30 23.68 8.18
C ALA A 216 -4.22 23.81 9.29
N ALA A 217 -4.63 24.13 10.52
CA ALA A 217 -3.71 24.24 11.66
C ALA A 217 -3.07 22.90 12.10
N GLN A 218 -3.69 21.77 11.75
CA GLN A 218 -3.20 20.43 12.04
C GLN A 218 -2.70 19.71 10.79
N PHE A 219 -2.87 20.29 9.60
CA PHE A 219 -2.51 19.66 8.35
C PHE A 219 -0.98 19.44 8.26
N ALA A 220 -0.59 18.18 8.05
CA ALA A 220 0.81 17.78 7.98
C ALA A 220 1.26 17.35 6.58
N GLY A 221 0.33 16.91 5.73
CA GLY A 221 0.66 16.54 4.35
C GLY A 221 -0.35 15.60 3.70
N PHE A 222 -0.08 15.31 2.43
CA PHE A 222 -0.77 14.29 1.65
C PHE A 222 0.07 13.03 1.58
N VAL A 223 -0.57 11.87 1.68
CA VAL A 223 0.08 10.58 1.39
C VAL A 223 -0.81 9.80 0.45
N ALA A 224 -0.25 9.36 -0.67
CA ALA A 224 -0.94 8.60 -1.69
C ALA A 224 0.03 7.61 -2.33
N LEU A 225 -0.52 6.64 -3.04
CA LEU A 225 0.21 5.77 -3.93
C LEU A 225 0.60 6.54 -5.19
N GLY A 226 1.82 6.27 -5.67
CA GLY A 226 2.36 6.82 -6.91
C GLY A 226 2.22 5.87 -8.09
N TYR A 227 1.25 4.96 -8.09
CA TYR A 227 1.11 3.98 -9.18
C TYR A 227 0.53 4.63 -10.43
N ASP A 228 1.33 4.72 -11.49
CA ASP A 228 0.91 5.17 -12.83
C ASP A 228 0.10 4.11 -13.61
N THR A 229 -0.10 2.93 -13.02
CA THR A 229 -0.75 1.79 -13.68
C THR A 229 -2.25 2.04 -13.89
N PRO A 230 -2.79 1.77 -15.10
CA PRO A 230 -4.24 1.85 -15.35
C PRO A 230 -5.05 1.05 -14.33
N GLY A 231 -6.15 1.65 -13.85
CA GLY A 231 -7.02 1.05 -12.83
C GLY A 231 -6.61 1.28 -11.38
N PHE A 232 -5.47 1.94 -11.14
CA PHE A 232 -5.10 2.46 -9.81
C PHE A 232 -5.62 3.88 -9.55
N GLY A 233 -6.26 4.52 -10.54
CA GLY A 233 -6.89 5.83 -10.37
C GLY A 233 -5.99 7.03 -10.63
N HIS A 234 -4.72 6.82 -11.00
CA HIS A 234 -3.73 7.88 -11.26
C HIS A 234 -3.34 8.01 -12.73
N SER A 235 -4.17 7.50 -13.66
CA SER A 235 -3.88 7.56 -15.09
C SER A 235 -4.11 8.94 -15.72
N GLN A 236 -4.93 9.78 -15.06
CA GLN A 236 -5.09 11.19 -15.41
C GLN A 236 -4.01 12.00 -14.68
N LYS A 237 -3.37 12.92 -15.40
CA LYS A 237 -2.35 13.83 -14.86
C LYS A 237 -2.98 15.10 -14.31
#